data_AF-A0A7C1RUU8-F1
#
_entry.id   AF-A0A7C1RUU8-F1
#
_cell.length_a   1.000
_cell.length_b   1.000
_cell.length_c   1.000
_cell.angle_alpha   90.00
_cell.angle_beta   90.00
_cell.angle_gamma   90.00
#
_symmetry.space_group_name_H-M   'P 1'
#
loop_
_entity.id
_entity.type
_entity.pdbx_description
1 polymer ?
#
loop_
_entity_poly.entity_id
_entity_poly.type
_entity_poly.pdbx_seq_one_letter_code
_entity_poly.pdbx_strand_id
1 'polypeptide(L)'
;MTFCTSIHCIDGRIQEPIIKYLKDNYNITYVDAITEPGSCKILAENKNKVSVNSITEKIKISINKHGSKLIAISGHYDCAGNPHNEEMQKKQIRESIKHLENNYPKIKIIGLWINSEWKINNV
;
A
#
# COMPACT_ATOMS: atom_id res chain seq x y z
N MET A 1 -7.74 -5.67 -19.46
CA MET A 1 -6.70 -6.03 -18.47
C MET A 1 -6.98 -5.22 -17.20
N THR A 2 -6.84 -5.82 -16.02
CA THR A 2 -7.17 -5.17 -14.73
C THR A 2 -5.90 -4.79 -13.98
N PHE A 3 -5.79 -3.52 -13.58
CA PHE A 3 -4.68 -2.98 -12.81
C PHE A 3 -5.09 -2.70 -11.37
N CYS A 4 -4.14 -2.85 -10.46
CA CYS A 4 -4.21 -2.40 -9.07
C CYS A 4 -2.95 -1.61 -8.74
N THR A 5 -3.09 -0.58 -7.92
CA THR A 5 -1.96 0.13 -7.33
C THR A 5 -1.65 -0.49 -5.98
N SER A 6 -0.41 -0.92 -5.75
CA SER A 6 0.03 -1.45 -4.46
C SER A 6 1.12 -0.57 -3.88
N ILE A 7 0.89 -0.03 -2.69
CA ILE A 7 1.81 0.82 -1.95
C ILE A 7 2.33 0.00 -0.75
N HIS A 8 3.63 -0.25 -0.72
CA HIS A 8 4.23 -1.12 0.31
C HIS A 8 5.73 -0.81 0.49
N CYS A 9 6.38 -1.52 1.42
CA CYS A 9 7.81 -1.34 1.69
C CYS A 9 8.68 -1.82 0.52
N ILE A 10 9.93 -1.35 0.44
CA ILE A 10 10.95 -1.89 -0.47
C ILE A 10 11.39 -3.33 -0.10
N ASP A 11 10.99 -3.83 1.06
CA ASP A 11 11.34 -5.18 1.52
C ASP A 11 11.01 -6.25 0.46
N GLY A 12 12.01 -7.04 0.09
CA GLY A 12 11.86 -8.08 -0.93
C GLY A 12 10.96 -9.24 -0.48
N ARG A 13 10.87 -9.50 0.83
CA ARG A 13 10.12 -10.63 1.41
C ARG A 13 8.61 -10.52 1.19
N ILE A 14 8.09 -9.30 1.00
CA ILE A 14 6.65 -9.04 0.89
C ILE A 14 6.15 -8.88 -0.56
N GLN A 15 7.05 -8.79 -1.54
CA GLN A 15 6.71 -8.49 -2.93
C GLN A 15 5.79 -9.56 -3.55
N GLU A 16 6.25 -10.80 -3.58
CA GLU A 16 5.48 -11.92 -4.12
C GLU A 16 4.19 -12.21 -3.34
N PRO A 17 4.19 -12.25 -1.98
CA PRO A 17 2.96 -12.41 -1.20
C PRO A 17 1.88 -11.38 -1.56
N ILE A 18 2.24 -10.10 -1.68
CA ILE A 18 1.30 -9.02 -2.01
C ILE A 18 0.74 -9.21 -3.42
N ILE A 19 1.61 -9.45 -4.40
CA ILE A 19 1.19 -9.65 -5.80
C ILE A 19 0.23 -10.83 -5.89
N LYS A 20 0.58 -11.97 -5.28
CA LYS A 20 -0.25 -13.17 -5.29
C LYS A 20 -1.61 -12.92 -4.64
N TYR A 21 -1.64 -12.32 -3.46
CA TYR A 21 -2.88 -12.02 -2.75
C TYR A 21 -3.81 -11.11 -3.59
N LEU A 22 -3.28 -10.06 -4.21
CA LEU A 22 -4.08 -9.14 -5.01
C LEU A 22 -4.65 -9.80 -6.27
N LYS A 23 -3.85 -10.65 -6.94
CA LYS A 23 -4.32 -11.40 -8.11
C LYS A 23 -5.42 -12.39 -7.73
N ASP A 24 -5.18 -13.19 -6.70
CA ASP A 24 -6.07 -14.29 -6.30
C ASP A 24 -7.40 -13.79 -5.72
N ASN A 25 -7.40 -12.65 -4.99
CA ASN A 25 -8.60 -12.18 -4.26
C ASN A 25 -9.37 -11.04 -4.95
N TYR A 26 -8.74 -10.33 -5.90
CA TYR A 26 -9.35 -9.13 -6.51
C TYR A 26 -9.40 -9.18 -8.04
N ASN A 27 -9.11 -10.33 -8.66
CA ASN A 27 -9.15 -10.52 -10.11
C ASN A 27 -8.27 -9.48 -10.85
N ILE A 28 -7.07 -9.24 -10.32
CA ILE A 28 -6.10 -8.29 -10.84
C ILE A 28 -5.14 -9.02 -11.80
N THR A 29 -4.81 -8.40 -12.93
CA THR A 29 -3.82 -8.92 -13.87
C THR A 29 -2.43 -8.34 -13.59
N TYR A 30 -2.36 -7.03 -13.37
CA TYR A 30 -1.12 -6.28 -13.19
C TYR A 30 -1.15 -5.45 -11.91
N VAL A 31 -0.04 -5.43 -11.19
CA VAL A 31 0.11 -4.68 -9.94
C VAL A 31 1.17 -3.62 -10.17
N ASP A 32 0.76 -2.36 -10.18
CA ASP A 32 1.69 -1.23 -10.16
C ASP A 32 2.23 -1.08 -8.73
N ALA A 33 3.50 -1.46 -8.52
CA ALA A 33 4.14 -1.39 -7.21
C ALA A 33 4.76 -0.01 -6.97
N ILE A 34 4.32 0.66 -5.91
CA ILE A 34 4.90 1.90 -5.39
C ILE A 34 5.58 1.56 -4.07
N THR A 35 6.92 1.47 -4.10
CA THR A 35 7.72 1.06 -2.95
C THR A 35 8.44 2.24 -2.31
N GLU A 36 8.33 2.37 -0.99
CA GLU A 36 9.12 3.30 -0.18
C GLU A 36 9.40 2.63 1.18
N PRO A 37 10.57 2.85 1.84
CA PRO A 37 10.82 2.30 3.16
C PRO A 37 9.75 2.81 4.16
N GLY A 38 8.96 1.91 4.73
CA GLY A 38 7.89 2.28 5.67
C GLY A 38 6.76 3.10 5.04
N SER A 39 6.33 2.79 3.82
CA SER A 39 5.34 3.58 3.06
C SER A 39 4.04 3.91 3.80
N CYS A 40 3.50 2.99 4.63
CA CYS A 40 2.32 3.28 5.45
C CYS A 40 2.59 4.36 6.51
N LYS A 41 3.80 4.44 7.08
CA LYS A 41 4.17 5.53 7.98
C LYS A 41 4.25 6.86 7.24
N ILE A 42 4.86 6.87 6.05
CA ILE A 42 5.02 8.07 5.23
C ILE A 42 3.67 8.72 4.94
N LEU A 43 2.69 7.92 4.49
CA LEU A 43 1.35 8.42 4.20
C LEU A 43 0.56 8.78 5.46
N ALA A 44 0.63 7.96 6.52
CA ALA A 44 -0.06 8.23 7.78
C ALA A 44 0.39 9.54 8.44
N GLU A 45 1.70 9.80 8.47
CA GLU A 45 2.24 11.01 9.10
C GLU A 45 2.11 12.24 8.20
N ASN A 46 2.17 12.05 6.88
CA ASN A 46 2.08 13.12 5.89
C ASN A 46 3.06 14.29 6.13
N LYS A 47 4.22 14.01 6.76
CA LYS A 47 5.25 15.00 7.10
C LYS A 47 6.28 15.21 5.98
N ASN A 48 6.79 14.12 5.41
CA ASN A 48 7.73 14.18 4.29
C ASN A 48 6.98 14.44 2.99
N LYS A 49 6.78 15.72 2.66
CA LYS A 49 6.04 16.14 1.46
C LYS A 49 6.67 15.68 0.15
N VAL A 50 8.00 15.52 0.10
CA VAL A 50 8.68 15.03 -1.11
C VAL A 50 8.24 13.59 -1.41
N SER A 51 8.32 12.69 -0.41
CA SER A 51 7.90 11.30 -0.58
C SER A 51 6.39 11.18 -0.81
N VAL A 52 5.56 11.94 -0.08
CA VAL A 52 4.10 11.93 -0.25
C VAL A 52 3.71 12.37 -1.67
N ASN A 53 4.32 13.44 -2.17
CA ASN A 53 4.06 13.92 -3.53
C ASN A 53 4.53 12.91 -4.58
N SER A 54 5.70 12.28 -4.37
CA SER A 54 6.19 11.22 -5.26
C SER A 54 5.21 10.04 -5.35
N ILE A 55 4.72 9.55 -4.19
CA ILE A 55 3.70 8.50 -4.14
C ILE A 55 2.42 8.95 -4.86
N THR A 56 1.98 10.17 -4.61
CA THR A 56 0.77 10.76 -5.21
C THR A 56 0.85 10.80 -6.74
N GLU A 57 1.96 11.25 -7.31
CA GLU A 57 2.13 11.29 -8.77
C GLU A 57 2.15 9.88 -9.39
N LYS A 58 2.79 8.91 -8.73
CA LYS A 58 2.78 7.50 -9.16
C LYS A 58 1.36 6.90 -9.11
N ILE A 59 0.56 7.21 -8.08
CA ILE A 59 -0.85 6.80 -7.98
C ILE A 59 -1.65 7.38 -9.15
N LYS A 60 -1.48 8.68 -9.45
CA LYS A 60 -2.18 9.33 -10.58
C LYS A 60 -1.88 8.64 -11.90
N ILE A 61 -0.64 8.20 -12.15
CA ILE A 61 -0.30 7.44 -13.36
C ILE A 61 -1.06 6.12 -13.39
N SER A 62 -1.01 5.35 -12.29
CA SER A 62 -1.71 4.05 -12.20
C SER A 62 -3.23 4.18 -12.41
N ILE A 63 -3.87 5.20 -11.83
CA ILE A 63 -5.30 5.46 -12.02
C ILE A 63 -5.58 5.95 -13.45
N ASN A 64 -4.93 7.04 -13.88
CA ASN A 64 -5.35 7.77 -15.08
C ASN A 64 -4.85 7.12 -16.38
N LYS A 65 -3.72 6.42 -16.36
CA LYS A 65 -3.12 5.78 -17.55
C LYS A 65 -3.43 4.30 -17.60
N HIS A 66 -3.35 3.58 -16.47
CA HIS A 66 -3.60 2.14 -16.44
C HIS A 66 -5.03 1.77 -16.03
N GLY A 67 -5.83 2.73 -15.55
CA GLY A 67 -7.21 2.50 -15.16
C GLY A 67 -7.36 1.73 -13.86
N SER A 68 -6.38 1.82 -12.96
CA SER A 68 -6.43 1.19 -11.64
C SER A 68 -7.67 1.66 -10.86
N LYS A 69 -8.45 0.71 -10.33
CA LYS A 69 -9.66 0.96 -9.52
C LYS A 69 -9.53 0.51 -8.07
N LEU A 70 -8.36 -0.01 -7.70
CA LEU A 70 -8.03 -0.53 -6.38
C LEU A 70 -6.67 0.01 -5.96
N ILE A 71 -6.59 0.55 -4.75
CA ILE A 71 -5.32 0.88 -4.08
C ILE A 71 -5.20 -0.01 -2.84
N ALA A 72 -4.10 -0.76 -2.75
CA ALA A 72 -3.72 -1.47 -1.54
C ALA A 72 -2.58 -0.73 -0.85
N ILE A 73 -2.71 -0.47 0.45
CA ILE A 73 -1.62 0.05 1.29
C ILE A 73 -1.24 -0.99 2.33
N SER A 74 0.07 -1.26 2.46
CA SER A 74 0.56 -2.35 3.30
C SER A 74 1.59 -1.90 4.33
N GLY A 75 1.55 -2.56 5.48
CA GLY A 75 2.64 -2.59 6.47
C GLY A 75 3.03 -4.04 6.73
N HIS A 76 4.21 -4.26 7.33
CA HIS A 76 4.70 -5.62 7.55
C HIS A 76 5.48 -5.76 8.84
N TYR A 77 5.47 -7.00 9.35
CA TYR A 77 6.32 -7.44 10.45
C TYR A 77 7.80 -7.21 10.11
N ASP A 78 8.59 -6.82 11.12
CA ASP A 78 10.05 -6.66 11.00
C ASP A 78 10.47 -5.64 9.91
N CYS A 79 9.85 -4.45 9.95
CA CYS A 79 10.13 -3.37 8.98
C CYS A 79 11.21 -2.42 9.47
N ALA A 80 12.37 -2.38 8.77
CA ALA A 80 13.44 -1.43 9.06
C ALA A 80 13.05 0.03 8.76
N GLY A 81 12.25 0.27 7.72
CA GLY A 81 11.77 1.60 7.35
C GLY A 81 10.65 2.13 8.27
N ASN A 82 10.08 1.26 9.09
CA ASN A 82 9.04 1.58 10.05
C ASN A 82 9.21 0.70 11.31
N PRO A 83 10.18 1.01 12.18
CA PRO A 83 10.56 0.17 13.32
C PRO A 83 9.55 0.34 14.49
N HIS A 84 8.29 0.06 14.20
CA HIS A 84 7.18 0.07 15.14
C HIS A 84 6.51 -1.31 15.18
N ASN A 85 5.83 -1.58 16.31
CA ASN A 85 5.09 -2.83 16.50
C ASN A 85 3.86 -2.93 15.58
N GLU A 86 3.29 -4.14 15.51
CA GLU A 86 2.12 -4.46 14.68
C GLU A 86 0.96 -3.50 14.89
N GLU A 87 0.58 -3.23 16.15
CA GLU A 87 -0.55 -2.34 16.47
C GLU A 87 -0.35 -0.93 15.93
N MET A 88 0.86 -0.38 16.08
CA MET A 88 1.18 0.94 15.54
C MET A 88 1.18 0.95 14.02
N GLN A 89 1.75 -0.08 13.37
CA GLN A 89 1.73 -0.16 11.91
C GLN A 89 0.31 -0.34 11.36
N LYS A 90 -0.54 -1.15 11.99
CA LYS A 90 -1.97 -1.25 11.64
C LYS A 90 -2.70 0.07 11.80
N LYS A 91 -2.41 0.82 12.87
CA LYS A 91 -2.94 2.20 13.03
C LYS A 91 -2.50 3.09 11.86
N GLN A 92 -1.23 3.06 11.48
CA GLN A 92 -0.73 3.85 10.35
C GLN A 92 -1.35 3.41 9.01
N ILE A 93 -1.59 2.11 8.81
CA ILE A 93 -2.33 1.62 7.63
C ILE A 93 -3.73 2.26 7.59
N ARG A 94 -4.46 2.28 8.70
CA ARG A 94 -5.80 2.91 8.78
C ARG A 94 -5.77 4.41 8.51
N GLU A 95 -4.80 5.13 9.08
CA GLU A 95 -4.64 6.56 8.79
C GLU A 95 -4.23 6.82 7.34
N SER A 96 -3.43 5.94 6.74
CA SER A 96 -3.10 5.99 5.31
C SER A 96 -4.32 5.74 4.44
N ILE A 97 -5.19 4.78 4.80
CA ILE A 97 -6.47 4.54 4.11
C ILE A 97 -7.30 5.83 4.12
N LYS A 98 -7.55 6.42 5.29
CA LYS A 98 -8.31 7.67 5.41
C LYS A 98 -7.71 8.79 4.55
N HIS A 99 -6.39 8.92 4.58
CA HIS A 99 -5.69 9.90 3.75
C HIS A 99 -5.95 9.67 2.26
N LEU A 100 -5.84 8.43 1.79
CA LEU A 100 -6.06 8.10 0.39
C LEU A 100 -7.55 8.20 0.01
N GLU A 101 -8.49 7.84 0.88
CA GLU A 101 -9.93 7.95 0.62
C GLU A 101 -10.35 9.41 0.42
N ASN A 102 -9.81 10.32 1.24
CA ASN A 102 -10.04 11.76 1.08
C ASN A 102 -9.52 12.30 -0.26
N ASN A 103 -8.44 11.75 -0.78
CA ASN A 103 -7.84 12.18 -2.05
C ASN A 103 -8.44 11.47 -3.27
N TYR A 104 -8.95 10.25 -3.09
CA TYR A 104 -9.42 9.37 -4.17
C TYR A 104 -10.79 8.74 -3.83
N PRO A 105 -11.86 9.52 -3.61
CA PRO A 105 -13.13 9.06 -3.05
C PRO A 105 -13.90 8.05 -3.93
N LYS A 106 -13.50 7.89 -5.20
CA LYS A 106 -14.12 6.94 -6.16
C LYS A 106 -13.33 5.65 -6.34
N ILE A 107 -12.18 5.53 -5.68
CA ILE A 107 -11.28 4.39 -5.80
C ILE A 107 -11.45 3.51 -4.58
N LYS A 108 -11.52 2.19 -4.76
CA LYS A 108 -11.56 1.26 -3.63
C LYS A 108 -10.19 1.21 -2.97
N ILE A 109 -10.15 1.28 -1.64
CA ILE A 109 -8.91 1.29 -0.88
C ILE A 109 -8.95 0.18 0.16
N ILE A 110 -7.87 -0.59 0.27
CA ILE A 110 -7.74 -1.69 1.22
C ILE A 110 -6.41 -1.59 1.99
N GLY A 111 -6.42 -2.00 3.25
CA GLY A 111 -5.25 -2.07 4.11
C GLY A 111 -4.81 -3.51 4.33
N LEU A 112 -3.53 -3.78 4.17
CA LEU A 112 -2.95 -5.11 4.29
C LEU A 112 -1.86 -5.14 5.36
N TRP A 113 -1.97 -6.07 6.30
CA TRP A 113 -0.93 -6.41 7.25
C TRP A 113 -0.27 -7.72 6.87
N ILE A 114 1.05 -7.71 6.66
CA ILE A 114 1.86 -8.90 6.43
C ILE A 114 2.48 -9.31 7.78
N ASN A 115 2.04 -10.45 8.31
CA ASN A 115 2.47 -10.92 9.62
C ASN A 115 3.84 -11.64 9.58
N SER A 116 4.30 -12.15 10.73
CA SER A 116 5.58 -12.85 10.88
C SER A 116 5.69 -14.17 10.09
N GLU A 117 4.56 -14.72 9.63
CA GLU A 117 4.51 -15.90 8.75
C GLU A 117 4.40 -15.51 7.27
N TRP A 118 4.56 -14.22 6.94
CA TRP A 118 4.40 -13.65 5.60
C TRP A 118 3.00 -13.83 5.01
N LYS A 119 1.99 -14.00 5.89
CA LYS A 119 0.58 -14.10 5.52
C LYS A 119 -0.08 -12.72 5.56
N ILE A 120 -0.99 -12.49 4.62
CA ILE A 120 -1.69 -11.22 4.45
C ILE A 120 -3.03 -11.25 5.17
N ASN A 121 -3.28 -10.21 5.97
CA ASN A 121 -4.51 -9.99 6.70
C ASN A 121 -5.06 -8.60 6.38
N ASN A 122 -6.38 -8.46 6.24
CA ASN A 122 -6.99 -7.14 6.09
C ASN A 122 -6.97 -6.39 7.44
N VAL A 123 -6.88 -5.06 7.39
CA VAL A 123 -6.74 -4.17 8.56
C VAL A 123 -7.98 -3.31 8.80
#